data_AF-A0A284VR07-F1
#
_entry.id   AF-A0A284VR07-F1
#
_cell.length_a   1.000
_cell.length_b   1.000
_cell.length_c   1.000
_cell.angle_alpha   90.00
_cell.angle_beta   90.00
_cell.angle_gamma   90.00
#
_symmetry.space_group_name_H-M   'P 1'
#
loop_
_entity.id
_entity.type
_entity.pdbx_description
1 polymer ?
#
loop_
_entity_poly.entity_id
_entity_poly.type
_entity_poly.pdbx_seq_one_letter_code
_entity_poly.pdbx_strand_id
1 'polypeptide(L)'
;MPFFAEHFISAGPRGSIAQGRDEFAKMASKAAEFYRSVGQTSAKILSMDETEISREYSMVKVHWGVTFEKTGNKLIEFDVTYFIQNIGPESKIIMFIAHQDEERAMKELGLLG
;
A
#
# COMPACT_ATOMS: atom_id res chain seq x y z
N MET A 1 -9.76 -9.43 1.38
CA MET A 1 -8.96 -8.75 0.34
C MET A 1 -8.85 -9.65 -0.89
N PRO A 2 -9.79 -9.59 -1.85
CA PRO A 2 -9.83 -10.56 -2.95
C PRO A 2 -8.71 -10.36 -3.99
N PHE A 3 -8.09 -9.19 -4.02
CA PHE A 3 -7.11 -8.79 -5.05
C PHE A 3 -5.69 -9.32 -4.82
N PHE A 4 -5.41 -9.90 -3.65
CA PHE A 4 -4.11 -10.51 -3.36
C PHE A 4 -4.15 -12.00 -3.67
N ALA A 5 -3.02 -12.52 -4.14
CA ALA A 5 -2.79 -13.96 -4.20
C ALA A 5 -2.86 -14.56 -2.78
N GLU A 6 -3.11 -15.87 -2.69
CA GLU A 6 -3.18 -16.59 -1.40
C GLU A 6 -1.90 -16.38 -0.58
N HIS A 7 -0.75 -16.44 -1.25
CA HIS A 7 0.57 -16.13 -0.73
C HIS A 7 1.19 -15.04 -1.59
N PHE A 8 1.78 -14.03 -0.96
CA PHE A 8 2.39 -12.91 -1.67
C PHE A 8 3.54 -12.32 -0.83
N ILE A 9 4.34 -11.45 -1.45
CA ILE A 9 5.45 -10.75 -0.78
C ILE A 9 5.08 -9.28 -0.54
N SER A 10 5.27 -8.80 0.67
CA SER A 10 5.33 -7.35 0.91
C SER A 10 6.76 -6.95 1.25
N ALA A 11 7.24 -5.86 0.67
CA ALA A 11 8.55 -5.29 0.94
C ALA A 11 8.46 -3.80 1.24
N GLY A 12 9.50 -3.27 1.89
CA GLY A 12 9.71 -1.84 2.09
C GLY A 12 11.04 -1.57 2.79
N PRO A 13 11.28 -0.37 3.32
CA PRO A 13 12.56 0.00 3.92
C PRO A 13 12.99 -0.86 5.11
N ARG A 14 12.05 -1.55 5.76
CA ARG A 14 12.30 -2.47 6.88
C ARG A 14 12.57 -3.92 6.46
N GLY A 15 12.65 -4.20 5.15
CA GLY A 15 12.85 -5.53 4.59
C GLY A 15 11.59 -6.10 3.93
N SER A 16 11.57 -7.42 3.74
CA SER A 16 10.49 -8.14 3.07
C SER A 16 9.94 -9.28 3.90
N ILE A 17 8.67 -9.59 3.73
CA ILE A 17 7.99 -10.74 4.32
C ILE A 17 7.12 -11.42 3.27
N ALA A 18 7.20 -12.76 3.21
CA ALA A 18 6.22 -13.58 2.53
C ALA A 18 5.10 -13.90 3.52
N GLN A 19 3.84 -13.65 3.16
CA GLN A 19 2.70 -13.78 4.06
C GLN A 19 1.44 -14.28 3.35
N GLY A 20 0.53 -14.83 4.15
CA GLY A 20 -0.79 -15.26 3.68
C GLY A 20 -1.78 -14.08 3.60
N ARG A 21 -2.64 -14.11 2.59
CA ARG A 21 -3.68 -13.08 2.35
C ARG A 21 -4.57 -12.81 3.55
N ASP A 22 -4.96 -13.84 4.28
CA ASP A 22 -5.93 -13.73 5.37
C ASP A 22 -5.32 -13.13 6.62
N GLU A 23 -4.04 -13.42 6.90
CA GLU A 23 -3.27 -12.76 7.96
C GLU A 23 -3.04 -11.29 7.63
N PHE A 24 -2.65 -11.00 6.39
CA PHE A 24 -2.49 -9.64 5.91
C PHE A 24 -3.80 -8.84 6.03
N ALA A 25 -4.94 -9.42 5.67
CA ALA A 25 -6.24 -8.75 5.77
C ALA A 25 -6.56 -8.33 7.21
N LYS A 26 -6.23 -9.17 8.21
CA LYS A 26 -6.39 -8.83 9.63
C LYS A 26 -5.47 -7.68 10.03
N MET A 27 -4.21 -7.69 9.59
CA MET A 27 -3.25 -6.62 9.87
C MET A 27 -3.65 -5.29 9.20
N ALA A 28 -4.05 -5.33 7.93
CA ALA A 28 -4.50 -4.17 7.17
C ALA A 28 -5.74 -3.52 7.78
N SER A 29 -6.67 -4.32 8.33
CA SER A 29 -7.82 -3.78 9.06
C SER A 29 -7.40 -2.96 10.28
N LYS A 30 -6.44 -3.48 11.07
CA LYS A 30 -5.89 -2.77 12.23
C LYS A 30 -5.17 -1.48 11.82
N ALA A 31 -4.39 -1.51 10.74
CA ALA A 31 -3.74 -0.32 10.20
C ALA A 31 -4.78 0.74 9.76
N ALA A 32 -5.85 0.31 9.08
CA ALA A 32 -6.93 1.21 8.67
C ALA A 32 -7.68 1.82 9.88
N GLU A 33 -7.92 1.04 10.94
CA GLU A 33 -8.47 1.54 12.20
C GLU A 33 -7.54 2.58 12.86
N PHE A 34 -6.24 2.31 12.86
CA PHE A 34 -5.24 3.23 13.35
C PHE A 34 -5.21 4.54 12.56
N TYR A 35 -5.19 4.51 11.21
CA TYR A 35 -5.22 5.74 10.42
C TYR A 35 -6.48 6.57 10.67
N ARG A 36 -7.63 5.91 10.83
CA ARG A 36 -8.87 6.60 11.24
C ARG A 36 -8.75 7.22 12.63
N SER A 37 -8.15 6.53 13.60
CA SER A 37 -8.04 7.06 14.97
C SER A 37 -7.08 8.24 15.07
N VAL A 38 -6.08 8.34 14.20
CA VAL A 38 -5.19 9.51 14.08
C VAL A 38 -5.73 10.59 13.12
N GLY A 39 -6.99 10.47 12.68
CA GLY A 39 -7.71 11.49 11.94
C GLY A 39 -7.48 11.50 10.43
N GLN A 40 -7.29 10.33 9.78
CA GLN A 40 -7.21 10.27 8.32
C GLN A 40 -8.51 10.77 7.69
N THR A 41 -8.43 11.79 6.85
CA THR A 41 -9.59 12.41 6.18
C THR A 41 -9.72 11.99 4.73
N SER A 42 -8.63 11.60 4.07
CA SER A 42 -8.68 11.06 2.71
C SER A 42 -7.52 10.12 2.39
N ALA A 43 -7.76 9.24 1.42
CA ALA A 43 -6.75 8.46 0.71
C ALA A 43 -7.16 8.39 -0.76
N LYS A 44 -6.28 8.81 -1.67
CA LYS A 44 -6.55 8.83 -3.10
C LYS A 44 -5.31 8.44 -3.91
N ILE A 45 -5.58 7.83 -5.05
CA ILE A 45 -4.58 7.62 -6.10
C ILE A 45 -4.39 8.96 -6.84
N LEU A 46 -3.16 9.43 -6.90
CA LEU A 46 -2.77 10.65 -7.63
C LEU A 46 -2.36 10.32 -9.06
N SER A 47 -1.62 9.22 -9.23
CA SER A 47 -1.25 8.69 -10.54
C SER A 47 -0.98 7.19 -10.46
N MET A 48 -1.09 6.53 -11.61
CA MET A 48 -0.67 5.15 -11.81
C MET A 48 0.16 5.07 -13.07
N ASP A 49 1.26 4.31 -13.00
CA ASP A 49 2.13 4.03 -14.13
C ASP A 49 2.30 2.51 -14.22
N GLU A 50 1.86 1.93 -15.34
CA GLU A 50 1.92 0.50 -15.60
C GLU A 50 3.03 0.18 -16.59
N THR A 51 3.90 -0.75 -16.22
CA THR A 51 4.93 -1.34 -17.07
C THR A 51 4.63 -2.83 -17.23
N GLU A 52 4.40 -3.26 -18.47
CA GLU A 52 4.28 -4.68 -18.77
C GLU A 52 5.62 -5.39 -18.54
N ILE A 53 5.61 -6.52 -17.82
CA ILE A 53 6.76 -7.42 -17.70
C ILE A 53 6.65 -8.53 -18.76
N SER A 54 5.44 -9.06 -18.91
CA SER A 54 5.04 -10.04 -19.92
C SER A 54 3.51 -10.07 -20.00
N ARG A 55 2.95 -10.89 -20.90
CA ARG A 55 1.50 -11.07 -21.01
C ARG A 55 0.84 -11.44 -19.67
N GLU A 56 1.49 -12.27 -18.87
CA GLU A 56 0.95 -12.77 -17.61
C GLU A 56 1.30 -11.89 -16.40
N TYR A 57 2.13 -10.85 -16.56
CA TYR A 57 2.62 -10.05 -15.45
C TYR A 57 2.82 -8.57 -15.77
N SER A 58 2.35 -7.69 -14.90
CA SER A 58 2.65 -6.26 -14.96
C SER A 58 3.17 -5.72 -13.63
N MET A 59 3.94 -4.64 -13.72
CA MET A 59 4.36 -3.83 -12.59
C MET A 59 3.58 -2.51 -12.64
N VAL A 60 2.91 -2.15 -11.55
CA VAL A 60 2.16 -0.91 -11.46
C VAL A 60 2.69 -0.07 -10.31
N LYS A 61 3.27 1.09 -10.62
CA LYS A 61 3.64 2.09 -9.62
C LYS A 61 2.44 2.99 -9.37
N VAL A 62 1.98 3.04 -8.12
CA VAL A 62 0.87 3.90 -7.69
C VAL A 62 1.42 4.99 -6.79
N HIS A 63 1.13 6.24 -7.15
CA HIS A 63 1.41 7.40 -6.34
C HIS A 63 0.17 7.74 -5.51
N TRP A 64 0.31 7.67 -4.19
CA TRP A 64 -0.78 7.88 -3.24
C TRP A 64 -0.69 9.26 -2.60
N GLY A 65 -1.85 9.84 -2.32
CA GLY A 65 -1.99 11.03 -1.50
C GLY A 65 -2.98 10.78 -0.36
N VAL A 66 -2.54 11.04 0.87
CA VAL A 66 -3.37 10.94 2.07
C VAL A 66 -3.36 12.26 2.84
N THR A 67 -4.47 12.57 3.51
CA THR A 67 -4.60 13.74 4.39
C THR A 67 -5.05 13.33 5.77
N PHE A 68 -4.62 14.07 6.79
CA PHE A 68 -5.06 13.89 8.17
C PHE A 68 -5.56 15.22 8.73
N GLU A 69 -6.43 15.18 9.73
CA GLU A 69 -6.94 16.36 10.43
C GLU A 69 -5.80 17.26 10.92
N LYS A 70 -4.76 16.66 11.51
CA LYS A 70 -3.57 17.37 12.01
C LYS A 70 -2.75 18.06 10.93
N THR A 71 -2.79 17.58 9.68
CA THR A 71 -2.05 18.18 8.56
C THR A 71 -2.92 19.14 7.74
N GLY A 72 -4.21 19.26 8.07
CA GLY A 72 -5.18 20.06 7.32
C GLY A 72 -5.23 19.63 5.86
N ASN A 73 -4.94 20.57 4.95
CA ASN A 73 -4.93 20.33 3.51
C ASN A 73 -3.58 19.83 2.97
N LYS A 74 -2.56 19.67 3.83
CA LYS A 74 -1.27 19.16 3.38
C LYS A 74 -1.42 17.68 3.04
N LEU A 75 -1.21 17.39 1.75
CA LEU A 75 -1.17 16.05 1.20
C LEU A 75 0.16 15.39 1.58
N ILE A 76 0.08 14.19 2.12
CA ILE A 76 1.23 13.34 2.36
C ILE A 76 1.25 12.33 1.22
N GLU A 77 2.38 12.27 0.54
CA GLU A 77 2.53 11.50 -0.68
C GLU A 77 3.53 10.38 -0.48
N PHE A 78 3.23 9.22 -1.05
CA PHE A 78 4.09 8.06 -1.02
C PHE A 78 3.82 7.17 -2.23
N ASP A 79 4.79 6.32 -2.55
CA ASP A 79 4.71 5.40 -3.66
C ASP A 79 4.54 3.96 -3.16
N VAL A 80 3.72 3.20 -3.87
CA VAL A 80 3.68 1.73 -3.75
C VAL A 80 3.79 1.13 -5.15
N THR A 81 4.73 0.19 -5.34
CA THR A 81 4.82 -0.60 -6.56
C THR A 81 4.18 -1.96 -6.33
N TYR A 82 3.25 -2.36 -7.20
CA TYR A 82 2.60 -3.66 -7.19
C TYR A 82 3.10 -4.50 -8.36
N PHE A 83 3.29 -5.79 -8.11
CA PHE A 83 3.47 -6.79 -9.15
C PHE A 83 2.17 -7.59 -9.25
N ILE A 84 1.60 -7.58 -10.44
CA ILE A 84 0.30 -8.14 -10.74
C ILE A 84 0.50 -9.36 -11.63
N GLN A 85 -0.12 -10.47 -11.25
CA GLN A 85 -0.28 -11.67 -12.05
C GLN A 85 -1.64 -11.64 -12.74
N ASN A 86 -1.63 -11.71 -14.06
CA ASN A 86 -2.80 -11.67 -14.94
C ASN A 86 -3.10 -13.08 -15.49
N ILE A 87 -3.28 -14.05 -14.60
CA ILE A 87 -3.56 -15.44 -14.97
C ILE A 87 -5.00 -15.79 -14.56
N GLY A 88 -5.77 -16.28 -15.54
CA GLY A 88 -7.17 -16.65 -15.32
C GLY A 88 -8.12 -15.44 -15.34
N PRO A 89 -9.30 -15.56 -14.71
CA PRO A 89 -10.35 -14.54 -14.84
C PRO A 89 -10.11 -13.27 -14.00
N GLU A 90 -9.21 -13.32 -13.02
CA GLU A 90 -8.97 -12.21 -12.10
C GLU A 90 -7.48 -11.99 -11.87
N SER A 91 -7.03 -10.75 -12.07
CA SER A 91 -5.68 -10.33 -11.71
C SER A 91 -5.44 -10.38 -10.21
N LYS A 92 -4.23 -10.79 -9.81
CA LYS A 92 -3.81 -10.90 -8.40
C LYS A 92 -2.51 -10.16 -8.15
N ILE A 93 -2.46 -9.41 -7.05
CA ILE A 93 -1.22 -8.86 -6.50
C ILE A 93 -0.42 -10.02 -5.89
N ILE A 94 0.75 -10.27 -6.44
CA ILE A 94 1.71 -11.29 -5.96
C ILE A 94 2.85 -10.69 -5.16
N MET A 95 3.07 -9.37 -5.30
CA MET A 95 4.02 -8.63 -4.50
C MET A 95 3.66 -7.14 -4.45
N PHE A 96 4.00 -6.47 -3.36
CA PHE A 96 4.10 -5.01 -3.36
C PHE A 96 5.35 -4.51 -2.63
N ILE A 97 5.80 -3.31 -3.00
CA ILE A 97 6.90 -2.58 -2.37
C ILE A 97 6.36 -1.23 -1.93
N ALA A 98 6.32 -0.97 -0.62
CA ALA A 98 6.17 0.37 -0.08
C ALA A 98 7.53 1.07 -0.18
N HIS A 99 7.61 2.22 -0.84
CA HIS A 99 8.90 2.89 -1.05
C HIS A 99 9.35 3.70 0.16
N GLN A 100 8.41 4.12 1.01
CA GLN A 100 8.66 4.91 2.22
C GLN A 100 8.40 4.09 3.48
N ASP A 101 9.08 4.45 4.56
CA ASP A 101 8.78 3.95 5.90
C ASP A 101 7.62 4.77 6.46
N GLU A 102 6.43 4.20 6.38
CA GLU A 102 5.20 4.86 6.78
C GLU A 102 5.21 5.27 8.26
N GLU A 103 5.74 4.42 9.15
CA GLU A 103 5.78 4.72 10.59
C GLU A 103 6.72 5.89 10.87
N ARG A 104 7.89 5.89 10.23
CA ARG A 104 8.83 7.02 10.31
C ARG A 104 8.21 8.29 9.74
N ALA A 105 7.56 8.22 8.58
CA ALA A 105 6.91 9.37 7.95
C ALA A 105 5.81 9.95 8.86
N MET A 106 4.97 9.09 9.45
CA MET A 106 3.93 9.50 10.39
C MET A 106 4.52 10.17 11.65
N LYS A 107 5.67 9.68 12.15
CA LYS A 107 6.38 10.30 13.27
C LYS A 107 6.94 11.69 12.93
N GLU A 108 7.59 11.82 11.79
CA GLU A 108 8.15 13.10 11.31
C GLU A 108 7.06 14.15 11.09
N LEU A 109 5.82 13.71 10.81
CA LEU A 109 4.64 14.55 10.68
C LEU A 109 3.91 14.84 12.01
N GLY A 110 4.39 14.32 13.14
CA GLY A 110 3.75 14.51 14.46
C GLY A 110 2.40 13.79 14.61
N LEU A 111 2.15 12.78 13.77
CA LEU A 111 0.92 11.98 13.81
C LEU A 111 1.01 10.87 14.86
N LEU A 112 2.23 10.40 15.15
CA LEU A 112 2.54 9.50 16.27
C LEU A 112 2.91 10.32 17.51
N GLY A 113 2.17 10.12 18.61
CA GLY A 113 2.44 10.74 19.92
C GLY A 113 3.57 10.06 20.67
#